data_AF-A0A1H1IJD5-F1
#
_entry.id   AF-A0A1H1IJD5-F1
#
_cell.length_a   1.000
_cell.length_b   1.000
_cell.length_c   1.000
_cell.angle_alpha   90.00
_cell.angle_beta   90.00
_cell.angle_gamma   90.00
#
_symmetry.space_group_name_H-M   'P 1'
#
loop_
_entity.id
_entity.type
_entity.pdbx_description
1 polymer ?
#
loop_
_entity_poly.entity_id
_entity_poly.type
_entity_poly.pdbx_seq_one_letter_code
_entity_poly.pdbx_strand_id
1 'polypeptide(L)'
;MAPRTPPKAPRMATGYDASYSCSHCETDNLDRFEDLNDRTWTCKTCDQPVLVELEDSDGNKHFVRRCPAQDLEAGDFIYQEHDVDAGAIQVLASSKAMVKGNFWHLALEGIGSERVHPDRYYNRIP
;
A
#
# COMPACT_ATOMS: atom_id res chain seq x y z
N MET A 1 -6.91 27.57 15.72
CA MET A 1 -5.75 27.01 14.99
C MET A 1 -6.31 26.06 13.95
N ALA A 2 -6.20 26.37 12.66
CA ALA A 2 -6.58 25.40 11.62
C ALA A 2 -5.60 24.21 11.70
N PRO A 3 -6.08 22.96 11.68
CA PRO A 3 -5.18 21.81 11.59
C PRO A 3 -4.39 21.96 10.30
N ARG A 4 -3.07 22.03 10.42
CA ARG A 4 -2.16 22.02 9.28
C ARG A 4 -2.33 20.64 8.66
N THR A 5 -3.07 20.57 7.56
CA THR A 5 -3.21 19.34 6.78
C THR A 5 -1.79 18.85 6.48
N PRO A 6 -1.39 17.65 6.94
CA PRO A 6 -0.08 17.13 6.61
C PRO A 6 0.06 17.10 5.08
N PRO A 7 1.28 17.31 4.53
CA PRO A 7 1.50 17.22 3.09
C PRO A 7 0.87 15.93 2.59
N LYS A 8 -0.09 16.07 1.67
CA LYS A 8 -0.92 14.96 1.20
C LYS A 8 0.01 13.92 0.58
N ALA A 9 0.05 12.71 1.14
CA ALA A 9 0.79 11.62 0.53
C ALA A 9 0.35 11.48 -0.94
N PRO A 10 1.28 11.19 -1.85
CA PRO A 10 0.93 10.96 -3.25
C PRO A 10 -0.13 9.87 -3.32
N ARG A 11 -1.12 10.06 -4.21
CA ARG A 11 -2.13 9.05 -4.47
C ARG A 11 -1.46 7.84 -5.09
N MET A 12 -1.74 6.67 -4.53
CA MET A 12 -1.26 5.40 -5.07
C MET A 12 -1.96 5.09 -6.39
N ALA A 13 -1.21 4.59 -7.36
CA ALA A 13 -1.77 4.10 -8.61
C ALA A 13 -2.63 2.83 -8.37
N THR A 14 -3.76 2.75 -9.06
CA THR A 14 -4.76 1.66 -8.92
C THR A 14 -5.01 0.94 -10.25
N GLY A 15 -4.11 1.11 -11.22
CA GLY A 15 -4.32 0.63 -12.60
C GLY A 15 -4.36 -0.89 -12.74
N TYR A 16 -3.72 -1.60 -11.80
CA TYR A 16 -3.67 -3.06 -11.74
C TYR A 16 -4.71 -3.65 -10.76
N ASP A 17 -5.54 -2.81 -10.13
CA ASP A 17 -6.50 -3.27 -9.14
C ASP A 17 -7.70 -3.93 -9.85
N ALA A 18 -7.88 -5.22 -9.63
CA ALA A 18 -8.98 -5.99 -10.19
C ALA A 18 -10.22 -5.97 -9.28
N SER A 19 -10.04 -6.16 -7.97
CA SER A 19 -11.13 -6.16 -7.00
C SER A 19 -10.68 -5.86 -5.58
N TYR A 20 -11.63 -5.51 -4.71
CA TYR A 20 -11.40 -5.23 -3.29
C TYR A 20 -12.33 -6.09 -2.43
N SER A 21 -11.78 -6.77 -1.43
CA SER A 21 -12.55 -7.58 -0.50
C SER A 21 -12.18 -7.32 0.96
N CYS A 22 -13.13 -7.54 1.86
CA CYS A 22 -12.95 -7.39 3.29
C CYS A 22 -13.10 -8.76 3.93
N SER A 23 -12.00 -9.33 4.40
CA SER A 23 -12.01 -10.65 5.04
C SER A 23 -12.81 -10.67 6.36
N HIS A 24 -13.04 -9.52 6.98
CA HIS A 24 -13.78 -9.43 8.24
C HIS A 24 -15.30 -9.35 8.03
N CYS A 25 -15.74 -8.65 6.99
CA CYS A 25 -17.16 -8.57 6.62
C CYS A 25 -17.57 -9.66 5.64
N GLU A 26 -16.62 -10.50 5.18
CA GLU A 26 -16.83 -11.52 4.14
C GLU A 26 -17.52 -10.92 2.90
N THR A 27 -17.10 -9.70 2.54
CA THR A 27 -17.70 -8.91 1.45
C THR A 27 -16.67 -8.68 0.37
N ASP A 28 -17.04 -9.01 -0.86
CA ASP A 28 -16.23 -8.81 -2.07
C ASP A 28 -16.77 -7.64 -2.90
N ASN A 29 -15.95 -7.13 -3.82
CA ASN A 29 -16.29 -6.02 -4.72
C ASN A 29 -16.67 -4.72 -3.96
N LEU A 30 -15.94 -4.38 -2.90
CA LEU A 30 -16.19 -3.18 -2.09
C LEU A 30 -16.18 -1.88 -2.92
N ASP A 31 -15.48 -1.87 -4.04
CA ASP A 31 -15.47 -0.78 -5.02
C ASP A 31 -16.84 -0.52 -5.64
N ARG A 32 -17.68 -1.55 -5.77
CA ARG A 32 -19.02 -1.44 -6.38
C ARG A 32 -20.08 -0.90 -5.43
N PHE A 33 -19.88 -1.07 -4.13
CA PHE A 33 -20.85 -0.73 -3.10
C PHE A 33 -20.52 0.58 -2.37
N GLU A 34 -19.50 1.32 -2.84
CA GLU A 34 -18.98 2.52 -2.17
C GLU A 34 -18.52 2.26 -0.72
N ASP A 35 -18.33 0.99 -0.33
CA ASP A 35 -17.94 0.56 1.02
C ASP A 35 -16.41 0.59 1.23
N LEU A 36 -15.65 0.96 0.19
CA LEU A 36 -14.21 1.19 0.27
C LEU A 36 -13.89 2.63 0.65
N ASN A 37 -13.00 2.82 1.64
CA ASN A 37 -12.36 4.10 1.91
C ASN A 37 -11.06 4.22 1.11
N ASP A 38 -11.07 4.91 -0.02
CA ASP A 38 -9.91 5.06 -0.94
C ASP A 38 -8.73 5.85 -0.32
N ARG A 39 -8.93 6.50 0.83
CA ARG A 39 -7.87 7.26 1.51
C ARG A 39 -7.04 6.41 2.44
N THR A 40 -7.65 5.40 3.04
CA THR A 40 -7.04 4.51 4.04
C THR A 40 -6.98 3.07 3.59
N TRP A 41 -7.61 2.75 2.46
CA TRP A 41 -7.77 1.37 1.95
C TRP A 41 -8.37 0.45 3.01
N THR A 42 -9.38 0.95 3.70
CA THR A 42 -10.13 0.21 4.72
C THR A 42 -11.59 0.05 4.30
N CYS A 43 -12.23 -0.99 4.81
CA CYS A 43 -13.67 -1.18 4.70
C CYS A 43 -14.37 -0.13 5.56
N LYS A 44 -15.29 0.66 5.01
CA LYS A 44 -16.06 1.68 5.75
C LYS A 44 -16.96 1.11 6.83
N THR A 45 -17.31 -0.18 6.74
CA THR A 45 -18.21 -0.85 7.67
C THR A 45 -17.51 -1.28 8.96
N CYS A 46 -16.26 -1.75 8.88
CA CYS A 46 -15.52 -2.31 10.01
C CYS A 46 -14.14 -1.67 10.26
N ASP A 47 -13.76 -0.70 9.43
CA ASP A 47 -12.47 0.01 9.44
C ASP A 47 -11.24 -0.92 9.30
N GLN A 48 -11.44 -2.19 8.93
CA GLN A 48 -10.35 -3.13 8.71
C GLN A 48 -9.68 -2.92 7.34
N PRO A 49 -8.37 -3.18 7.22
CA PRO A 49 -7.67 -3.17 5.94
C PRO A 49 -8.33 -4.12 4.95
N VAL A 50 -8.55 -3.65 3.72
CA VAL A 50 -9.09 -4.48 2.65
C VAL A 50 -7.98 -5.29 1.99
N LEU A 51 -8.34 -6.46 1.49
CA LEU A 51 -7.54 -7.20 0.55
C LEU A 51 -7.78 -6.62 -0.84
N VAL A 52 -6.70 -6.30 -1.55
CA VAL A 52 -6.72 -5.82 -2.92
C VAL A 52 -6.23 -6.96 -3.79
N GLU A 53 -7.03 -7.34 -4.78
CA GLU A 53 -6.61 -8.24 -5.85
C GLU A 53 -5.96 -7.39 -6.94
N LEU A 54 -4.69 -7.65 -7.21
CA LEU A 54 -3.95 -7.12 -8.35
C LEU A 54 -3.98 -8.17 -9.46
N GLU A 55 -4.15 -7.73 -10.71
CA GLU A 55 -4.02 -8.60 -11.89
C GLU A 55 -2.84 -8.10 -12.73
N ASP A 56 -1.88 -8.99 -12.99
CA ASP A 56 -0.73 -8.69 -13.85
C ASP A 56 -1.06 -8.85 -15.33
N SER A 57 -0.11 -8.51 -16.21
CA SER A 57 -0.34 -8.53 -17.66
C SER A 57 -0.54 -9.94 -18.24
N ASP A 58 -0.09 -10.97 -17.52
CA ASP A 58 -0.29 -12.38 -17.83
C ASP A 58 -1.63 -12.93 -17.29
N GLY A 59 -2.38 -12.11 -16.55
CA GLY A 59 -3.66 -12.46 -15.93
C GLY A 59 -3.52 -13.23 -14.61
N ASN A 60 -2.33 -13.25 -14.00
CA ASN A 60 -2.20 -13.82 -12.66
C ASN A 60 -2.71 -12.84 -11.60
N LYS A 61 -3.40 -13.42 -10.60
CA LYS A 61 -3.99 -12.68 -9.49
C LYS A 61 -3.04 -12.71 -8.29
N HIS A 62 -2.74 -11.53 -7.76
CA HIS A 62 -1.91 -11.34 -6.57
C HIS A 62 -2.72 -10.62 -5.50
N PHE A 63 -2.68 -11.10 -4.27
CA PHE A 63 -3.45 -10.50 -3.18
C PHE A 63 -2.53 -9.69 -2.27
N VAL A 64 -2.88 -8.43 -2.04
CA VAL A 64 -2.09 -7.50 -1.25
C VAL A 64 -2.95 -6.71 -0.27
N ARG A 65 -2.31 -6.15 0.75
CA ARG A 65 -2.87 -5.11 1.62
C ARG A 65 -2.09 -3.83 1.40
N ARG A 66 -2.81 -2.71 1.30
CA ARG A 66 -2.18 -1.40 1.21
C ARG A 66 -1.85 -0.90 2.60
N CYS A 67 -0.56 -0.69 2.85
CA CYS A 67 -0.09 -0.13 4.11
C CYS A 67 0.84 1.06 3.87
N PRO A 68 0.85 2.05 4.78
CA PRO A 68 1.79 3.16 4.70
C PRO A 68 3.23 2.67 4.89
N ALA A 69 4.19 3.41 4.34
CA ALA A 69 5.62 3.09 4.41
C ALA A 69 6.11 2.84 5.84
N GLN A 70 5.55 3.58 6.80
CA GLN A 70 5.90 3.46 8.21
C GLN A 70 5.49 2.15 8.88
N ASP A 71 4.54 1.42 8.28
CA ASP A 71 4.03 0.14 8.78
C ASP A 71 4.70 -1.06 8.07
N LEU A 72 5.60 -0.81 7.12
CA LEU A 72 6.43 -1.85 6.50
C LEU A 72 7.56 -2.25 7.44
N GLU A 73 7.87 -3.54 7.47
CA GLU A 73 8.96 -4.11 8.25
C GLU A 73 9.98 -4.82 7.34
N ALA A 74 11.21 -4.97 7.84
CA ALA A 74 12.22 -5.75 7.11
C ALA A 74 11.77 -7.22 7.04
N GLY A 75 11.81 -7.79 5.83
CA GLY A 75 11.29 -9.13 5.54
C GLY A 75 9.92 -9.13 4.86
N ASP A 76 9.19 -8.00 4.86
CA ASP A 76 7.95 -7.85 4.11
C ASP A 76 8.21 -7.95 2.60
N PHE A 77 7.22 -8.43 1.84
CA PHE A 77 7.26 -8.42 0.38
C PHE A 77 6.22 -7.45 -0.16
N ILE A 78 6.62 -6.64 -1.14
CA ILE A 78 5.76 -5.63 -1.76
C ILE A 78 5.75 -5.75 -3.29
N TYR A 79 4.64 -5.40 -3.92
CA TYR A 79 4.59 -5.13 -5.36
C TYR A 79 4.69 -3.63 -5.61
N GLN A 80 5.35 -3.23 -6.69
CA GLN A 80 5.38 -1.83 -7.09
C GLN A 80 4.02 -1.40 -7.66
N GLU A 81 3.58 -0.19 -7.31
CA GLU A 81 2.29 0.36 -7.75
C GLU A 81 2.16 0.50 -9.27
N HIS A 82 3.30 0.63 -9.97
CA HIS A 82 3.36 0.89 -11.41
C HIS A 82 3.92 -0.28 -12.21
N ASP A 83 4.36 -1.35 -11.53
CA ASP A 83 5.04 -2.48 -12.17
C ASP A 83 4.84 -3.75 -11.33
N VAL A 84 3.66 -4.34 -11.43
CA VAL A 84 3.33 -5.62 -10.76
C VAL A 84 4.07 -6.77 -11.47
N ASP A 85 4.29 -6.65 -12.78
CA ASP A 85 4.99 -7.63 -13.62
C ASP A 85 6.47 -7.81 -13.23
N ALA A 86 7.11 -6.79 -12.62
CA ALA A 86 8.44 -6.93 -12.02
C ALA A 86 8.50 -7.92 -10.85
N GLY A 87 7.36 -8.35 -10.32
CA GLY A 87 7.25 -9.31 -9.23
C GLY A 87 7.36 -8.67 -7.84
N ALA A 88 7.29 -9.54 -6.82
CA ALA A 88 7.37 -9.13 -5.43
C ALA A 88 8.82 -8.80 -5.02
N ILE A 89 8.98 -7.71 -4.29
CA ILE A 89 10.27 -7.16 -3.87
C ILE A 89 10.35 -7.19 -2.35
N GLN A 90 11.45 -7.73 -1.83
CA GLN A 90 11.66 -7.78 -0.39
C GLN A 90 12.06 -6.41 0.18
N VAL A 91 11.45 -6.03 1.30
CA VAL A 91 11.87 -4.91 2.12
C VAL A 91 13.07 -5.34 2.95
N LEU A 92 14.22 -4.72 2.70
CA LEU A 92 15.47 -4.98 3.42
C LEU A 92 15.59 -4.13 4.69
N ALA A 93 15.06 -2.91 4.68
CA ALA A 93 15.02 -2.04 5.84
C ALA A 93 13.86 -1.04 5.75
N SER A 94 13.26 -0.72 6.88
CA SER A 94 12.22 0.29 7.03
C SER A 94 12.45 1.04 8.34
N SER A 95 12.68 2.35 8.27
CA SER A 95 12.96 3.14 9.46
C SER A 95 12.71 4.63 9.25
N LYS A 96 12.49 5.36 10.34
CA LYS A 96 12.43 6.82 10.30
C LYS A 96 13.77 7.40 9.84
N ALA A 97 13.75 8.30 8.87
CA ALA A 97 14.99 8.93 8.38
C ALA A 97 15.62 9.83 9.46
N MET A 98 16.93 9.73 9.65
CA MET A 98 17.67 10.47 10.70
C MET A 98 17.91 11.97 10.40
N VAL A 99 17.31 12.51 9.34
CA VAL A 99 17.58 13.87 8.85
C VAL A 99 16.39 14.80 9.11
N LYS A 100 16.61 16.13 9.08
CA LYS A 100 15.53 17.12 9.23
C LYS A 100 14.44 16.91 8.16
N GLY A 101 13.25 16.54 8.59
CA GLY A 101 12.06 16.33 7.76
C GLY A 101 11.28 15.08 8.19
N ASN A 102 10.00 15.00 7.83
CA ASN A 102 9.17 13.83 8.10
C ASN A 102 9.31 12.81 6.97
N PHE A 103 10.50 12.23 6.83
CA PHE A 103 10.79 11.24 5.79
C PHE A 103 11.00 9.87 6.41
N TRP A 104 10.65 8.85 5.63
CA TRP A 104 10.89 7.45 5.92
C TRP A 104 11.99 6.91 5.01
N HIS A 105 12.89 6.11 5.55
CA HIS A 105 13.91 5.40 4.82
C HIS A 105 13.40 3.98 4.55
N LEU A 106 13.28 3.65 3.27
CA LEU A 106 12.91 2.32 2.81
C LEU A 106 14.03 1.76 1.93
N ALA A 107 14.50 0.56 2.22
CA ALA A 107 15.45 -0.17 1.38
C ALA A 107 14.78 -1.42 0.82
N LEU A 108 14.87 -1.58 -0.49
CA LEU A 108 14.22 -2.63 -1.27
C LEU A 108 15.26 -3.46 -2.01
N GLU A 109 15.06 -4.77 -2.04
CA GLU A 109 15.93 -5.69 -2.76
C GLU A 109 15.94 -5.38 -4.26
N GLY A 110 17.13 -5.38 -4.89
CA GLY A 110 17.27 -5.13 -6.33
C GLY A 110 17.09 -3.68 -6.78
N ILE A 111 16.42 -2.82 -5.99
CA ILE A 111 16.20 -1.40 -6.29
C ILE A 111 17.18 -0.50 -5.52
N GLY A 112 17.46 -0.84 -4.26
CA GLY A 112 18.27 -0.03 -3.36
C GLY A 112 17.43 0.75 -2.34
N SER A 113 18.01 1.82 -1.79
CA SER A 113 17.38 2.62 -0.75
C SER A 113 16.79 3.93 -1.28
N GLU A 114 15.56 4.23 -0.88
CA GLU A 114 14.89 5.49 -1.19
C GLU A 114 14.36 6.18 0.07
N ARG A 115 14.06 7.48 -0.09
CA ARG A 115 13.47 8.32 0.96
C ARG A 115 12.07 8.72 0.54
N VAL A 116 11.09 8.33 1.34
CA VAL A 116 9.67 8.44 0.98
C VAL A 116 8.89 9.16 2.06
N HIS A 117 7.67 9.55 1.74
CA HIS A 117 6.74 10.03 2.74
C HIS A 117 6.28 8.85 3.62
N PRO A 118 6.21 8.99 4.96
CA PRO A 118 5.80 7.89 5.84
C PRO A 118 4.39 7.38 5.53
N ASP A 119 3.50 8.28 5.09
CA ASP A 119 2.13 7.93 4.71
C ASP A 119 1.98 7.51 3.23
N ARG A 120 3.08 7.28 2.49
CA ARG A 120 3.01 6.72 1.13
C ARG A 120 2.60 5.25 1.23
N TYR A 121 1.59 4.84 0.49
CA TYR A 121 1.10 3.46 0.51
C TYR A 121 1.90 2.54 -0.41
N TYR A 122 2.04 1.29 0.01
CA TYR A 122 2.66 0.20 -0.73
C TYR A 122 1.75 -1.04 -0.73
N ASN A 123 1.83 -1.84 -1.80
CA ASN A 123 1.09 -3.09 -1.93
C ASN A 123 1.87 -4.20 -1.23
N ARG A 124 1.59 -4.46 0.05
CA ARG A 124 2.26 -5.51 0.83
C ARG A 124 1.54 -6.83 0.72
N ILE A 125 2.27 -7.92 0.55
CA ILE A 125 1.73 -9.28 0.62
C ILE A 125 1.35 -9.60 2.09
N PRO A 126 0.10 -9.99 2.38
CA PRO A 126 -0.40 -10.21 3.74
C PRO A 126 0.19 -11.44 4.45
#